data_AF-U6N2H0-F1
#
_entry.id   AF-U6N2H0-F1
#
_cell.length_a   1.000
_cell.length_b   1.000
_cell.length_c   1.000
_cell.angle_alpha   90.00
_cell.angle_beta   90.00
_cell.angle_gamma   90.00
#
_symmetry.space_group_name_H-M   'P 1'
#
loop_
_entity.id
_entity.type
_entity.pdbx_description
1 polymer ?
#
loop_
_entity_poly.entity_id
_entity_poly.type
_entity_poly.pdbx_seq_one_letter_code
_entity_poly.pdbx_strand_id
1 'polypeptide(L)'
;MAAVSPSAVSLVVPAAAAAAAAAVSASGAAAAAELCSRRVAAAALLQQFDVFVFDCDGVLWHGSKLLPGIRGMLQQLQQTPRSSSSSSSSSSSSKKSVYFLTNNSTLSRRGFIEKLNGLGITATEQQVLCTSYSTARYILQQRQQQQQQQQQQQQPCSSSSTEQQQQQQLQQLLLRPKVYVVGEKGLLEELRLNGIDAIGGPEETYEEIDFGSDPGVYVHPEVGCVVVGLDRKFSYKKLQKAQLYLNCQDSVFLATNSDPLGNFKPER
;
A
#
# COMPACT_ATOMS: atom_id res chain seq x y z
N MET A 1 -25.27 -26.82 25.18
CA MET A 1 -24.25 -25.75 25.06
C MET A 1 -24.33 -25.19 23.65
N ALA A 2 -24.78 -23.95 23.50
CA ALA A 2 -24.99 -23.32 22.20
C ALA A 2 -23.64 -22.93 21.59
N ALA A 3 -23.40 -23.34 20.35
CA ALA A 3 -22.25 -22.94 19.56
C ALA A 3 -22.38 -21.45 19.19
N VAL A 4 -21.47 -20.63 19.71
CA VAL A 4 -21.31 -19.24 19.27
C VAL A 4 -20.51 -19.29 17.97
N SER A 5 -21.17 -19.00 16.85
CA SER A 5 -20.50 -18.83 15.57
C SER A 5 -19.67 -17.55 15.60
N PRO A 6 -18.35 -17.58 15.36
CA PRO A 6 -17.58 -16.36 15.21
C PRO A 6 -17.96 -15.73 13.86
N SER A 7 -18.68 -14.60 13.92
CA SER A 7 -18.88 -13.77 12.74
C SER A 7 -17.56 -13.08 12.45
N ALA A 8 -16.77 -13.64 11.54
CA ALA A 8 -15.56 -13.00 11.07
C ALA A 8 -15.94 -11.66 10.42
N VAL A 9 -15.62 -10.56 11.09
CA VAL A 9 -15.84 -9.20 10.58
C VAL A 9 -14.84 -8.98 9.45
N SER A 10 -15.24 -9.29 8.22
CA SER A 10 -14.49 -8.91 7.02
C SER A 10 -14.73 -7.42 6.78
N LEU A 11 -13.82 -6.59 7.26
CA LEU A 11 -13.82 -5.17 7.01
C LEU A 11 -12.88 -4.91 5.83
N VAL A 12 -13.45 -4.67 4.65
CA VAL A 12 -12.73 -4.01 3.57
C VAL A 12 -12.50 -2.58 4.05
N VAL A 13 -11.37 -2.35 4.69
CA VAL A 13 -10.96 -1.00 5.08
C VAL A 13 -10.68 -0.25 3.78
N PRO A 14 -11.45 0.80 3.42
CA PRO A 14 -11.06 1.66 2.32
C PRO A 14 -9.69 2.23 2.69
N ALA A 15 -8.67 1.87 1.90
CA ALA A 15 -7.30 2.29 2.14
C ALA A 15 -7.26 3.80 2.44
N ALA A 16 -6.32 4.29 3.24
CA ALA A 16 -6.05 5.73 3.28
C ALA A 16 -5.77 6.31 1.87
N ALA A 17 -5.42 5.47 0.89
CA ALA A 17 -5.42 5.79 -0.53
C ALA A 17 -6.82 6.10 -1.10
N ALA A 18 -7.89 5.45 -0.64
CA ALA A 18 -9.28 5.80 -0.95
C ALA A 18 -9.71 7.11 -0.28
N ALA A 19 -9.20 7.44 0.91
CA ALA A 19 -9.42 8.76 1.53
C ALA A 19 -8.61 9.87 0.83
N ALA A 20 -7.39 9.58 0.36
CA ALA A 20 -6.62 10.47 -0.50
C ALA A 20 -7.23 10.58 -1.92
N ALA A 21 -7.87 9.52 -2.42
CA ALA A 21 -8.66 9.54 -3.65
C ALA A 21 -9.98 10.31 -3.47
N ALA A 22 -10.59 10.28 -2.28
CA ALA A 22 -11.73 11.14 -1.94
C ALA A 22 -11.33 12.62 -1.80
N ALA A 23 -10.04 12.90 -1.54
CA ALA A 23 -9.46 14.23 -1.58
C ALA A 23 -9.01 14.65 -2.99
N VAL A 24 -9.16 13.79 -4.02
CA VAL A 24 -9.22 14.28 -5.40
C VAL A 24 -10.56 14.99 -5.50
N SER A 25 -10.51 16.32 -5.36
CA SER A 25 -11.65 17.20 -5.60
C SER A 25 -12.43 16.70 -6.83
N ALA A 26 -13.76 16.71 -6.80
CA ALA A 26 -14.59 16.37 -7.97
C ALA A 26 -14.13 17.11 -9.26
N SER A 27 -13.42 18.23 -9.13
CA SER A 27 -12.76 18.96 -10.22
C SER A 27 -11.62 18.19 -10.91
N GLY A 28 -10.85 17.36 -10.20
CA GLY A 28 -9.71 16.62 -10.76
C GLY A 28 -10.14 15.46 -11.67
N ALA A 29 -11.16 14.71 -11.25
CA ALA A 29 -11.73 13.62 -12.06
C ALA A 29 -12.46 14.16 -13.30
N ALA A 30 -13.19 15.28 -13.16
CA ALA A 30 -13.83 15.96 -14.29
C ALA A 30 -12.80 16.51 -15.29
N ALA A 31 -11.72 17.13 -14.82
CA ALA A 31 -10.63 17.60 -15.67
C ALA A 31 -9.93 16.45 -16.41
N ALA A 32 -9.69 15.32 -15.73
CA ALA A 32 -9.13 14.13 -16.38
C ALA A 32 -10.06 13.58 -17.48
N ALA A 33 -11.37 13.50 -17.22
CA ALA A 33 -12.35 13.06 -18.21
C ALA A 33 -12.42 13.99 -19.43
N GLU A 34 -12.37 15.32 -19.22
CA GLU A 34 -12.34 16.30 -20.30
C GLU A 34 -11.06 16.14 -21.15
N LEU A 35 -9.89 16.02 -20.51
CA LEU A 35 -8.61 15.80 -21.18
C LEU A 35 -8.60 14.49 -22.00
N CYS A 36 -9.20 13.41 -21.49
CA CYS A 36 -9.32 12.14 -22.20
C CYS A 36 -10.32 12.21 -23.38
N SER A 37 -11.33 13.08 -23.30
CA SER A 37 -12.35 13.25 -24.35
C SER A 37 -11.91 14.14 -25.53
N ARG A 38 -10.78 14.84 -25.40
CA ARG A 38 -10.29 15.80 -26.41
C ARG A 38 -8.85 15.47 -26.80
N ARG A 39 -8.50 15.72 -28.07
CA ARG A 39 -7.08 15.78 -28.47
C ARG A 39 -6.47 17.05 -27.88
N VAL A 40 -5.83 16.91 -26.72
CA VAL A 40 -5.09 17.99 -26.08
C VAL A 40 -3.62 17.90 -26.50
N ALA A 41 -3.04 19.00 -26.95
CA ALA A 41 -1.61 19.04 -27.26
C ALA A 41 -0.81 18.80 -25.97
N ALA A 42 0.20 17.92 -26.02
CA ALA A 42 1.03 17.59 -24.85
C ALA A 42 1.61 18.84 -24.17
N ALA A 43 1.96 19.86 -24.95
CA ALA A 43 2.44 21.15 -24.44
C ALA A 43 1.41 21.87 -23.54
N ALA A 44 0.13 21.83 -23.90
CA ALA A 44 -0.93 22.46 -23.10
C ALA A 44 -1.13 21.72 -21.77
N LEU A 45 -1.06 20.38 -21.78
CA LEU A 45 -1.14 19.58 -20.56
C LEU A 45 0.05 19.84 -19.64
N LEU A 46 1.26 19.94 -20.20
CA LEU A 46 2.46 20.32 -19.44
C LEU A 46 2.35 21.71 -18.83
N GLN A 47 1.67 22.67 -19.46
CA GLN A 47 1.46 24.00 -18.88
C GLN A 47 0.43 24.02 -17.75
N GLN A 48 -0.47 23.04 -17.67
CA GLN A 48 -1.53 23.04 -16.67
C GLN A 48 -1.12 22.39 -15.34
N PHE A 49 -0.21 21.41 -15.38
CA PHE A 49 0.13 20.61 -14.21
C PHE A 49 1.60 20.72 -13.83
N ASP A 50 1.87 20.83 -12.53
CA ASP A 50 3.22 20.87 -11.97
C ASP A 50 3.67 19.55 -11.35
N VAL A 51 2.71 18.65 -11.10
CA VAL A 51 2.93 17.35 -10.47
C VAL A 51 2.33 16.28 -11.35
N PHE A 52 3.12 15.25 -11.63
CA PHE A 52 2.74 14.09 -12.42
C PHE A 52 2.94 12.85 -11.58
N VAL A 53 1.90 12.04 -11.51
CA VAL A 53 1.90 10.76 -10.81
C VAL A 53 1.67 9.69 -11.85
N PHE A 54 2.62 8.77 -12.00
CA PHE A 54 2.53 7.68 -12.96
C PHE A 54 2.26 6.38 -12.22
N ASP A 55 1.27 5.64 -12.71
CA ASP A 55 1.24 4.21 -12.48
C ASP A 55 2.49 3.55 -13.09
N CYS A 56 2.81 2.33 -12.66
CA CYS A 56 4.08 1.66 -12.90
C CYS A 56 3.96 0.49 -13.87
N ASP A 57 3.40 -0.64 -13.42
CA ASP A 57 3.28 -1.85 -14.21
C ASP A 57 2.22 -1.66 -15.31
N GLY A 58 2.58 -1.82 -16.58
CA GLY A 58 1.70 -1.56 -17.73
C GLY A 58 1.76 -0.12 -18.25
N VAL A 59 2.34 0.82 -17.49
CA VAL A 59 2.47 2.24 -17.87
C VAL A 59 3.91 2.65 -18.13
N LEU A 60 4.84 2.27 -17.24
CA LEU A 60 6.26 2.54 -17.40
C LEU A 60 7.02 1.32 -17.92
N TRP A 61 6.64 0.12 -17.49
CA TRP A 61 7.30 -1.12 -17.85
C TRP A 61 6.35 -2.31 -17.95
N HIS A 62 6.83 -3.39 -18.57
CA HIS A 62 6.30 -4.74 -18.42
C HIS A 62 7.38 -5.62 -17.78
N GLY A 63 7.14 -6.10 -16.56
CA GLY A 63 8.12 -6.90 -15.82
C GLY A 63 9.41 -6.12 -15.58
N SER A 64 10.49 -6.55 -16.24
CA SER A 64 11.82 -5.94 -16.21
C SER A 64 12.15 -5.09 -17.46
N LYS A 65 11.18 -4.91 -18.38
CA LYS A 65 11.40 -4.16 -19.63
C LYS A 65 10.67 -2.82 -19.60
N LEU A 66 11.41 -1.73 -19.73
CA LEU A 66 10.84 -0.39 -19.89
C LEU A 66 10.09 -0.26 -21.21
N LEU A 67 8.96 0.45 -21.22
CA LEU A 67 8.23 0.75 -22.45
C LEU A 67 8.99 1.79 -23.31
N PRO A 68 8.86 1.72 -24.65
CA PRO A 68 9.51 2.67 -25.55
C PRO A 68 9.16 4.13 -25.21
N GLY A 69 10.16 5.02 -25.25
CA GLY A 69 9.99 6.46 -25.05
C GLY A 69 9.86 6.92 -23.59
N ILE A 70 9.57 6.02 -22.63
CA ILE A 70 9.33 6.40 -21.22
C ILE A 70 10.53 7.11 -20.59
N ARG A 71 11.75 6.60 -20.81
CA ARG A 71 12.95 7.23 -20.25
C ARG A 71 13.10 8.67 -20.71
N GLY A 72 12.98 8.92 -22.01
CA GLY A 72 13.07 10.26 -22.59
C GLY A 72 11.96 11.18 -22.09
N MET A 73 10.73 10.67 -22.04
CA MET A 73 9.56 11.40 -21.52
C MET A 73 9.78 11.85 -20.07
N LEU A 74 10.19 10.94 -19.19
CA LEU A 74 10.43 11.26 -17.77
C LEU A 74 11.57 12.26 -17.59
N GLN A 75 12.66 12.11 -18.34
CA GLN A 75 13.80 13.05 -18.31
C GLN A 75 13.37 14.46 -18.76
N GLN A 76 12.63 14.57 -19.85
CA GLN A 76 12.10 15.84 -20.34
C GLN A 76 11.16 16.47 -19.31
N LEU A 77 10.26 15.69 -18.73
CA LEU A 77 9.32 16.16 -17.73
C LEU A 77 10.03 16.69 -16.48
N GLN A 78 11.00 15.94 -15.96
CA GLN A 78 11.81 16.36 -14.81
C GLN A 78 12.69 17.58 -15.10
N GLN A 79 13.01 17.88 -16.36
CA GLN A 79 13.76 19.08 -16.76
C GLN A 79 12.84 20.27 -17.05
N THR A 80 11.54 20.05 -17.19
CA THR A 80 10.58 21.10 -17.55
C THR A 80 10.31 22.01 -16.34
N PRO A 81 10.33 23.35 -16.50
CA PRO A 81 9.98 24.29 -15.43
C PRO A 81 8.51 24.19 -15.01
N ARG A 82 8.21 24.55 -13.76
CA ARG A 82 6.82 24.70 -13.29
C ARG A 82 6.12 25.90 -13.92
N SER A 83 4.80 25.81 -14.03
CA SER A 83 3.97 26.77 -14.76
C SER A 83 3.98 28.17 -14.14
N SER A 84 4.24 28.29 -12.84
CA SER A 84 4.37 29.56 -12.10
C SER A 84 5.74 30.24 -12.21
N SER A 85 6.74 29.62 -12.86
CA SER A 85 8.12 30.11 -12.90
C SER A 85 8.47 30.98 -14.12
N SER A 86 7.48 31.37 -14.92
CA SER A 86 7.64 32.22 -16.11
C SER A 86 7.83 33.72 -15.82
N SER A 87 7.87 34.13 -14.55
CA SER A 87 8.12 35.51 -14.13
C SER A 87 9.54 35.69 -13.62
N SER A 88 10.38 36.25 -14.49
CA SER A 88 11.63 36.99 -14.28
C SER A 88 12.08 37.24 -12.84
N SER A 89 12.67 36.25 -12.17
CA SER A 89 13.56 36.46 -11.02
C SER A 89 14.48 35.26 -10.83
N SER A 90 15.73 35.46 -11.19
CA SER A 90 16.83 34.50 -11.13
C SER A 90 17.16 34.10 -9.68
N SER A 91 16.46 33.10 -9.16
CA SER A 91 17.01 32.13 -8.19
C SER A 91 16.05 30.96 -8.00
N SER A 92 16.43 29.81 -8.57
CA SER A 92 15.80 28.49 -8.43
C SER A 92 14.43 28.31 -9.09
N SER A 93 14.40 28.23 -10.43
CA SER A 93 13.22 27.79 -11.18
C SER A 93 12.89 26.34 -10.79
N SER A 94 11.84 26.15 -9.99
CA SER A 94 11.43 24.81 -9.57
C SER A 94 10.96 23.99 -10.77
N LYS A 95 11.45 22.75 -10.89
CA LYS A 95 11.13 21.81 -11.97
C LYS A 95 9.83 21.06 -11.65
N LYS A 96 9.17 20.53 -12.68
CA LYS A 96 8.00 19.66 -12.50
C LYS A 96 8.34 18.44 -11.65
N SER A 97 7.41 18.04 -10.79
CA SER A 97 7.59 16.90 -9.89
C SER A 97 6.98 15.64 -10.49
N VAL A 98 7.71 14.54 -10.36
CA VAL A 98 7.31 13.22 -10.85
C VAL A 98 7.28 12.25 -9.68
N TYR A 99 6.18 11.51 -9.54
CA TYR A 99 5.98 10.46 -8.56
C TYR A 99 5.56 9.16 -9.26
N PHE A 100 5.89 8.04 -8.64
CA PHE A 100 5.64 6.68 -9.09
C PHE A 100 4.67 6.03 -8.10
N LEU A 101 3.43 5.84 -8.52
CA LEU A 101 2.36 5.24 -7.71
C LEU A 101 2.15 3.80 -8.16
N THR A 102 2.11 2.85 -7.24
CA THR A 102 1.85 1.45 -7.61
C THR A 102 1.12 0.71 -6.51
N ASN A 103 0.17 -0.13 -6.92
CA ASN A 103 -0.51 -1.05 -6.03
C ASN A 103 0.29 -2.33 -5.73
N ASN A 104 1.44 -2.50 -6.38
CA ASN A 104 2.34 -3.63 -6.23
C ASN A 104 3.09 -3.58 -4.89
N SER A 105 2.81 -4.55 -4.02
CA SER A 105 3.43 -4.67 -2.69
C SER A 105 4.63 -5.62 -2.66
N THR A 106 5.16 -6.06 -3.81
CA THR A 106 6.21 -7.08 -3.82
C THR A 106 7.59 -6.56 -3.39
N LEU A 107 7.79 -5.25 -3.53
CA LEU A 107 9.03 -4.55 -3.22
C LEU A 107 8.80 -3.50 -2.12
N SER A 108 9.85 -3.22 -1.36
CA SER A 108 9.98 -2.01 -0.55
C SER A 108 10.20 -0.80 -1.47
N ARG A 109 10.10 0.43 -0.94
CA ARG A 109 10.47 1.64 -1.68
C ARG A 109 11.91 1.56 -2.15
N ARG A 110 12.82 1.10 -1.30
CA ARG A 110 14.21 0.82 -1.68
C ARG A 110 14.30 -0.16 -2.85
N GLY A 111 13.57 -1.27 -2.81
CA GLY A 111 13.52 -2.22 -3.92
C GLY A 111 12.99 -1.61 -5.23
N PHE A 112 11.99 -0.72 -5.14
CA PHE A 112 11.53 0.03 -6.32
C PHE A 112 12.57 1.04 -6.83
N ILE A 113 13.35 1.68 -5.96
CA ILE A 113 14.47 2.53 -6.37
C ILE A 113 15.53 1.72 -7.12
N GLU A 114 15.88 0.54 -6.62
CA GLU A 114 16.82 -0.37 -7.30
C GLU A 114 16.27 -0.78 -8.68
N LYS A 115 14.97 -1.10 -8.78
CA LYS A 115 14.30 -1.40 -10.06
C LYS A 115 14.33 -0.21 -11.03
N LEU A 116 13.95 0.98 -10.58
CA LEU A 116 13.93 2.21 -11.38
C LEU A 116 15.34 2.53 -11.91
N ASN A 117 16.35 2.46 -11.05
CA ASN A 117 17.75 2.65 -11.43
C ASN A 117 18.21 1.62 -12.46
N GLY A 118 17.85 0.34 -12.29
CA GLY A 118 18.13 -0.72 -13.26
C GLY A 118 17.46 -0.48 -14.62
N LEU A 119 16.34 0.25 -14.65
CA LEU A 119 15.67 0.68 -15.88
C LEU A 119 16.19 2.03 -16.42
N GLY A 120 17.21 2.62 -15.79
CA GLY A 120 17.79 3.91 -16.17
C GLY A 120 16.89 5.10 -15.87
N ILE A 121 16.06 5.01 -14.82
CA ILE A 121 15.24 6.10 -14.30
C ILE A 121 15.79 6.47 -12.92
N THR A 122 16.28 7.70 -12.77
CA THR A 122 16.73 8.22 -11.48
C THR A 122 15.53 8.71 -10.67
N ALA A 123 15.37 8.19 -9.46
CA ALA A 123 14.32 8.55 -8.53
C ALA A 123 14.81 8.52 -7.08
N THR A 124 14.08 9.17 -6.19
CA THR A 124 14.28 9.15 -4.74
C THR A 124 13.15 8.38 -4.06
N GLU A 125 13.37 7.85 -2.86
CA GLU A 125 12.33 7.09 -2.13
C GLU A 125 11.06 7.91 -1.87
N GLN A 126 11.18 9.23 -1.72
CA GLN A 126 10.03 10.12 -1.55
C GLN A 126 9.15 10.19 -2.81
N GLN A 127 9.70 9.85 -3.97
CA GLN A 127 8.95 9.79 -5.23
C GLN A 127 8.20 8.48 -5.41
N VAL A 128 8.43 7.46 -4.57
CA VAL A 128 7.79 6.14 -4.70
C VAL A 128 6.65 6.00 -3.70
N LEU A 129 5.44 5.85 -4.22
CA LEU A 129 4.20 5.62 -3.50
C LEU A 129 3.71 4.19 -3.78
N CYS A 130 4.28 3.20 -3.11
CA CYS A 130 3.86 1.80 -3.23
C CYS A 130 2.92 1.38 -2.09
N THR A 131 2.11 0.35 -2.30
CA THR A 131 1.20 -0.18 -1.27
C THR A 131 1.93 -0.80 -0.07
N SER A 132 3.16 -1.30 -0.23
CA SER A 132 4.00 -1.68 0.92
C SER A 132 4.20 -0.51 1.88
N TYR A 133 4.51 0.67 1.34
CA TYR A 133 4.72 1.89 2.12
C TYR A 133 3.40 2.43 2.68
N SER A 134 2.36 2.53 1.85
CA SER A 134 1.03 2.98 2.29
C SER A 134 0.47 2.10 3.41
N THR A 135 0.73 0.80 3.37
CA THR A 135 0.36 -0.15 4.43
C THR A 135 1.09 0.14 5.74
N ALA A 136 2.41 0.34 5.69
CA ALA A 136 3.19 0.71 6.87
C ALA A 136 2.69 2.04 7.47
N ARG A 137 2.46 3.05 6.64
CA ARG A 137 1.93 4.35 7.06
C ARG A 137 0.54 4.25 7.67
N TYR A 138 -0.33 3.42 7.08
CA TYR A 138 -1.67 3.17 7.60
C TYR A 138 -1.62 2.59 9.01
N ILE A 139 -0.84 1.53 9.23
CA ILE A 139 -0.69 0.89 10.55
C ILE A 139 -0.16 1.89 11.59
N LEU A 140 0.87 2.68 11.25
CA LEU A 140 1.42 3.70 12.14
C LEU A 140 0.42 4.80 12.48
N GLN A 141 -0.36 5.25 11.49
CA GLN A 141 -1.40 6.27 11.68
C GLN A 141 -2.48 5.78 12.64
N GLN A 142 -2.95 4.53 12.48
CA GLN A 142 -3.95 3.95 13.38
C GLN A 142 -3.43 3.85 14.82
N ARG A 143 -2.18 3.38 15.00
CA ARG A 143 -1.52 3.33 16.33
C ARG A 143 -1.43 4.72 16.97
N GLN A 144 -1.05 5.74 16.20
CA GLN A 144 -0.93 7.11 16.69
C GLN A 144 -2.29 7.70 17.10
N GLN A 145 -3.31 7.55 16.26
CA GLN A 145 -4.66 8.04 16.54
C GLN A 145 -5.21 7.47 17.86
N GLN A 146 -4.93 6.21 18.12
CA GLN A 146 -5.39 5.58 19.34
C GLN A 146 -4.63 6.03 20.59
N GLN A 147 -3.31 6.19 20.50
CA GLN A 147 -2.53 6.75 21.62
C GLN A 147 -3.04 8.13 22.01
N GLN A 148 -3.42 8.96 21.02
CA GLN A 148 -4.03 10.27 21.25
C GLN A 148 -5.41 10.16 21.90
N GLN A 149 -6.26 9.23 21.44
CA GLN A 149 -7.59 9.00 22.04
C GLN A 149 -7.51 8.51 23.48
N GLN A 150 -6.58 7.59 23.81
CA GLN A 150 -6.37 7.12 25.18
C GLN A 150 -5.93 8.23 26.12
N GLN A 151 -5.13 9.19 25.63
CA GLN A 151 -4.74 10.37 26.40
C GLN A 151 -5.91 11.34 26.62
N GLN A 152 -6.87 11.41 25.69
CA GLN A 152 -8.03 12.32 25.75
C GLN A 152 -9.25 11.72 26.49
N GLN A 153 -9.42 10.39 26.50
CA GLN A 153 -10.57 9.69 27.10
C GLN A 153 -10.47 9.46 28.62
N GLN A 154 -9.75 10.31 29.36
CA GLN A 154 -9.82 10.33 30.83
C GLN A 154 -11.17 10.88 31.37
N GLN A 155 -12.20 11.03 30.53
CA GLN A 155 -13.58 11.26 30.94
C GLN A 155 -14.55 10.22 30.33
N PRO A 156 -15.44 9.62 31.15
CA PRO A 156 -16.37 8.60 30.67
C PRO A 156 -17.56 9.24 29.95
N CYS A 157 -17.73 8.96 28.66
CA CYS A 157 -18.96 9.26 27.91
C CYS A 157 -19.69 7.96 27.56
N SER A 158 -20.93 7.83 28.03
CA SER A 158 -21.69 6.57 28.11
C SER A 158 -22.63 6.29 26.92
N SER A 159 -22.34 6.76 25.71
CA SER A 159 -23.16 6.44 24.53
C SER A 159 -22.37 6.51 23.22
N SER A 160 -21.86 5.37 22.77
CA SER A 160 -21.16 5.22 21.48
C SER A 160 -21.97 4.37 20.50
N SER A 161 -22.04 4.76 19.23
CA SER A 161 -22.70 3.97 18.18
C SER A 161 -21.96 2.65 17.88
N THR A 162 -22.64 1.68 17.26
CA THR A 162 -22.04 0.37 16.89
C THR A 162 -20.79 0.52 16.01
N GLU A 163 -20.80 1.48 15.09
CA GLU A 163 -19.63 1.79 14.25
C GLU A 163 -18.46 2.32 15.07
N GLN A 164 -18.72 3.20 16.05
CA GLN A 164 -17.68 3.72 16.94
C GLN A 164 -17.08 2.61 17.81
N GLN A 165 -17.89 1.67 18.28
CA GLN A 165 -17.42 0.51 19.06
C GLN A 165 -16.57 -0.44 18.21
N GLN A 166 -17.01 -0.78 16.99
CA GLN A 166 -16.21 -1.58 16.06
C GLN A 166 -14.89 -0.90 15.70
N GLN A 167 -14.92 0.41 15.46
CA GLN A 167 -13.72 1.16 15.12
C GLN A 167 -12.76 1.25 16.31
N GLN A 168 -13.27 1.38 17.54
CA GLN A 168 -12.46 1.31 18.76
C GLN A 168 -11.83 -0.07 18.97
N GLN A 169 -12.58 -1.16 18.75
CA GLN A 169 -12.06 -2.52 18.86
C GLN A 169 -10.97 -2.79 17.81
N LEU A 170 -11.22 -2.42 16.54
CA LEU A 170 -10.24 -2.51 15.46
C LEU A 170 -8.93 -1.77 15.81
N GLN A 171 -9.04 -0.56 16.37
CA GLN A 171 -7.89 0.21 16.82
C GLN A 171 -7.13 -0.54 17.91
N GLN A 172 -7.80 -1.03 18.97
CA GLN A 172 -7.15 -1.78 20.06
C GLN A 172 -6.34 -2.98 19.58
N LEU A 173 -6.84 -3.71 18.59
CA LEU A 173 -6.13 -4.85 18.02
C LEU A 173 -4.87 -4.44 17.25
N LEU A 174 -4.86 -3.27 16.61
CA LEU A 174 -3.70 -2.71 15.91
C LEU A 174 -2.58 -2.22 16.85
N LEU A 175 -2.83 -2.10 18.16
CA LEU A 175 -1.80 -1.81 19.17
C LEU A 175 -0.89 -2.98 19.42
N ARG A 176 -1.37 -4.21 19.22
CA ARG A 176 -0.49 -5.37 19.34
C ARG A 176 0.66 -5.19 18.34
N PRO A 177 1.91 -5.30 18.82
CA PRO A 177 3.05 -4.72 18.12
C PRO A 177 3.37 -5.44 16.82
N LYS A 178 3.02 -6.73 16.72
CA LYS A 178 3.47 -7.61 15.65
C LYS A 178 2.45 -7.73 14.53
N VAL A 179 2.95 -7.80 13.31
CA VAL A 179 2.18 -8.03 12.08
C VAL A 179 2.58 -9.36 11.49
N TYR A 180 1.59 -10.16 11.08
CA TYR A 180 1.82 -11.34 10.27
C TYR A 180 1.57 -11.03 8.79
N VAL A 181 2.55 -11.36 7.95
CA VAL A 181 2.53 -11.04 6.52
C VAL A 181 2.30 -12.30 5.70
N VAL A 182 1.31 -12.26 4.82
CA VAL A 182 1.20 -13.15 3.66
C VAL A 182 1.57 -12.31 2.45
N GLY A 183 2.77 -12.48 1.92
CA GLY A 183 3.33 -11.57 0.92
C GLY A 183 4.80 -11.80 0.62
N GLU A 184 5.33 -11.05 -0.34
CA GLU A 184 6.75 -11.07 -0.71
C GLU A 184 7.67 -10.34 0.29
N LYS A 185 8.98 -10.53 0.10
CA LYS A 185 10.03 -9.97 0.97
C LYS A 185 9.94 -8.44 1.10
N GLY A 186 9.61 -7.73 0.03
CA GLY A 186 9.60 -6.28 0.04
C GLY A 186 8.54 -5.66 0.95
N LEU A 187 7.38 -6.31 1.07
CA LEU A 187 6.35 -5.90 2.03
C LEU A 187 6.86 -6.04 3.47
N LEU A 188 7.47 -7.19 3.78
CA LEU A 188 8.05 -7.47 5.08
C LEU A 188 9.18 -6.48 5.43
N GLU A 189 10.06 -6.20 4.47
CA GLU A 189 11.14 -5.23 4.60
C GLU A 189 10.62 -3.81 4.86
N GLU A 190 9.65 -3.32 4.06
CA GLU A 190 9.10 -1.96 4.22
C GLU A 190 8.45 -1.77 5.59
N LEU A 191 7.69 -2.75 6.09
CA LEU A 191 7.12 -2.71 7.43
C LEU A 191 8.21 -2.55 8.50
N ARG A 192 9.26 -3.37 8.43
CA ARG A 192 10.37 -3.34 9.39
C ARG A 192 11.19 -2.05 9.32
N LEU A 193 11.43 -1.51 8.13
CA LEU A 193 12.09 -0.22 7.94
C LEU A 193 11.32 0.94 8.58
N ASN A 194 10.00 0.80 8.75
CA ASN A 194 9.14 1.76 9.43
C ASN A 194 8.94 1.43 10.92
N GLY A 195 9.75 0.53 11.50
CA GLY A 195 9.70 0.17 12.91
C GLY A 195 8.53 -0.74 13.30
N ILE A 196 7.86 -1.36 12.32
CA ILE A 196 6.80 -2.34 12.58
C ILE A 196 7.43 -3.73 12.67
N ASP A 197 7.27 -4.39 13.82
CA ASP A 197 7.68 -5.78 13.97
C ASP A 197 6.77 -6.66 13.11
N ALA A 198 7.37 -7.34 12.12
CA ALA A 198 6.64 -8.13 11.15
C ALA A 198 7.30 -9.51 10.98
N ILE A 199 6.48 -10.55 10.87
CA ILE A 199 6.87 -11.94 10.65
C ILE A 199 6.08 -12.54 9.48
N GLY A 200 6.49 -13.70 8.97
CA GLY A 200 5.79 -14.38 7.87
C GLY A 200 6.49 -14.20 6.52
N GLY A 201 5.72 -14.08 5.46
CA GLY A 201 6.22 -13.85 4.10
C GLY A 201 7.18 -14.96 3.63
N PRO A 202 8.31 -14.62 2.97
CA PRO A 202 9.27 -15.62 2.50
C PRO A 202 10.10 -16.28 3.62
N GLU A 203 10.04 -15.78 4.85
CA GLU A 203 10.74 -16.38 5.99
C GLU A 203 10.01 -17.61 6.53
N GLU A 204 8.74 -17.79 6.15
CA GLU A 204 8.06 -19.06 6.35
C GLU A 204 8.49 -20.06 5.29
N THR A 205 9.39 -20.95 5.71
CA THR A 205 9.76 -22.13 4.95
C THR A 205 8.56 -23.08 4.84
N TYR A 206 8.35 -23.58 3.63
CA TYR A 206 7.47 -24.71 3.41
C TYR A 206 8.15 -25.94 4.01
N GLU A 207 7.50 -26.52 5.00
CA GLU A 207 7.80 -27.86 5.48
C GLU A 207 6.66 -28.72 4.95
N GLU A 208 6.98 -29.93 4.50
CA GLU A 208 5.93 -30.88 4.14
C GLU A 208 5.00 -31.05 5.33
N ILE A 209 3.73 -30.71 5.13
CA ILE A 209 2.71 -30.90 6.14
C ILE A 209 2.33 -32.36 6.07
N ASP A 210 2.68 -33.11 7.11
CA ASP A 210 2.11 -34.44 7.30
C ASP A 210 0.65 -34.30 7.73
N PHE A 211 -0.26 -34.48 6.79
CA PHE A 211 -1.71 -34.45 7.03
C PHE A 211 -2.19 -35.61 7.92
N GLY A 212 -1.36 -36.61 8.21
CA GLY A 212 -1.68 -37.74 9.09
C GLY A 212 -1.50 -37.46 10.58
N SER A 213 -0.70 -36.46 10.96
CA SER A 213 -0.31 -36.22 12.36
C SER A 213 -1.01 -35.05 13.06
N ASP A 214 -1.88 -34.31 12.35
CA ASP A 214 -2.54 -33.07 12.83
C ASP A 214 -1.62 -32.19 13.70
N PRO A 215 -0.48 -31.71 13.14
CA PRO A 215 0.54 -31.06 13.93
C PRO A 215 0.05 -29.71 14.46
N GLY A 216 0.25 -29.48 15.76
CA GLY A 216 -0.04 -28.19 16.39
C GLY A 216 0.76 -27.05 15.74
N VAL A 217 0.07 -25.96 15.41
CA VAL A 217 0.68 -24.77 14.81
C VAL A 217 0.89 -23.71 15.88
N TYR A 218 2.13 -23.25 16.07
CA TYR A 218 2.40 -22.12 16.96
C TYR A 218 1.81 -20.82 16.41
N VAL A 219 0.99 -20.15 17.23
CA VAL A 219 0.35 -18.87 16.93
C VAL A 219 0.93 -17.82 17.89
N HIS A 220 1.65 -16.84 17.35
CA HIS A 220 2.32 -15.83 18.16
C HIS A 220 1.30 -14.90 18.85
N PRO A 221 1.33 -14.71 20.19
CA PRO A 221 0.26 -14.00 20.92
C PRO A 221 0.17 -12.49 20.57
N GLU A 222 1.29 -11.88 20.21
CA GLU A 222 1.37 -10.44 19.94
C GLU A 222 0.99 -10.03 18.50
N VAL A 223 0.50 -10.94 17.66
CA VAL A 223 0.15 -10.61 16.27
C VAL A 223 -1.20 -9.90 16.19
N GLY A 224 -1.18 -8.58 16.12
CA GLY A 224 -2.36 -7.72 16.04
C GLY A 224 -3.05 -7.66 14.70
N CYS A 225 -2.30 -7.93 13.63
CA CYS A 225 -2.75 -7.68 12.27
C CYS A 225 -2.16 -8.71 11.31
N VAL A 226 -3.00 -9.19 10.41
CA VAL A 226 -2.63 -9.98 9.25
C VAL A 226 -2.67 -9.08 8.02
N VAL A 227 -1.51 -8.87 7.39
CA VAL A 227 -1.38 -8.11 6.14
C VAL A 227 -1.22 -9.07 4.97
N VAL A 228 -2.08 -8.95 3.98
CA VAL A 228 -2.08 -9.77 2.77
C VAL A 228 -1.73 -8.92 1.54
N GLY A 229 -0.66 -9.31 0.86
CA GLY A 229 -0.30 -8.82 -0.46
C GLY A 229 -0.02 -9.96 -1.42
N LEU A 230 0.54 -9.63 -2.59
CA LEU A 230 0.94 -10.66 -3.54
C LEU A 230 2.03 -11.55 -2.91
N ASP A 231 1.82 -12.86 -2.95
CA ASP A 231 2.77 -13.88 -2.49
C ASP A 231 2.89 -14.97 -3.56
N ARG A 232 4.02 -15.01 -4.28
CA ARG A 232 4.25 -16.02 -5.32
C ARG A 232 4.55 -17.41 -4.74
N LYS A 233 4.84 -17.48 -3.45
CA LYS A 233 5.03 -18.72 -2.69
C LYS A 233 3.93 -18.86 -1.64
N PHE A 234 2.70 -18.48 -2.01
CA PHE A 234 1.51 -18.71 -1.19
C PHE A 234 1.35 -20.21 -0.90
N SER A 235 0.92 -20.56 0.31
CA SER A 235 0.78 -21.94 0.74
C SER A 235 -0.37 -22.11 1.72
N TYR A 236 -0.88 -23.34 1.84
CA TYR A 236 -1.89 -23.69 2.85
C TYR A 236 -1.41 -23.41 4.28
N LYS A 237 -0.12 -23.59 4.59
CA LYS A 237 0.47 -23.25 5.90
C LYS A 237 0.26 -21.77 6.24
N LYS A 238 0.55 -20.87 5.30
CA LYS A 238 0.36 -19.42 5.47
C LYS A 238 -1.11 -19.04 5.62
N LEU A 239 -1.97 -19.65 4.79
CA LEU A 239 -3.42 -19.46 4.88
C LEU A 239 -3.97 -19.90 6.24
N GLN A 240 -3.58 -21.08 6.71
CA GLN A 240 -4.02 -21.62 7.99
C GLN A 240 -3.55 -20.74 9.15
N LYS A 241 -2.29 -20.30 9.14
CA LYS A 241 -1.78 -19.36 10.16
C LYS A 241 -2.51 -18.03 10.14
N ALA A 242 -2.73 -17.44 8.97
CA ALA A 242 -3.52 -16.23 8.82
C ALA A 242 -4.92 -16.41 9.42
N GLN A 243 -5.59 -17.51 9.09
CA GLN A 243 -6.92 -17.84 9.61
C GLN A 243 -6.94 -18.00 11.13
N LEU A 244 -5.91 -18.64 11.72
CA LEU A 244 -5.77 -18.77 13.18
C LEU A 244 -5.60 -17.40 13.87
N TYR A 245 -4.80 -16.49 13.30
CA TYR A 245 -4.69 -15.13 13.85
C TYR A 245 -6.03 -14.40 13.80
N LEU A 246 -6.74 -14.46 12.68
CA LEU A 246 -8.03 -13.79 12.49
C LEU A 246 -9.12 -14.36 13.40
N ASN A 247 -9.25 -15.69 13.48
CA ASN A 247 -10.34 -16.35 14.17
C ASN A 247 -10.10 -16.59 15.66
N CYS A 248 -8.84 -16.72 16.09
CA CYS A 248 -8.50 -17.08 17.47
C CYS A 248 -7.87 -15.95 18.26
N GLN A 249 -7.40 -14.88 17.61
CA GLN A 249 -6.81 -13.71 18.29
C GLN A 249 -7.49 -12.40 17.93
N ASP A 250 -8.61 -12.46 17.19
CA ASP A 250 -9.31 -11.28 16.67
C ASP A 250 -8.37 -10.32 15.92
N SER A 251 -7.32 -10.83 15.26
CA SER A 251 -6.37 -9.97 14.55
C SER A 251 -7.07 -9.22 13.40
N VAL A 252 -6.57 -8.02 13.10
CA VAL A 252 -7.09 -7.20 12.00
C VAL A 252 -6.64 -7.73 10.65
N PHE A 253 -7.57 -7.89 9.71
CA PHE A 253 -7.24 -8.16 8.31
C PHE A 253 -6.95 -6.87 7.54
N LEU A 254 -5.83 -6.82 6.81
CA LEU A 254 -5.50 -5.73 5.90
C LEU A 254 -5.02 -6.30 4.56
N ALA A 255 -5.63 -5.89 3.46
CA ALA A 255 -5.14 -6.18 2.13
C ALA A 255 -4.37 -4.98 1.56
N THR A 256 -3.24 -5.23 0.89
CA THR A 256 -2.44 -4.17 0.26
C THR A 256 -3.11 -3.58 -0.99
N ASN A 257 -3.90 -4.37 -1.71
CA ASN A 257 -4.77 -3.97 -2.82
C ASN A 257 -5.84 -5.06 -3.05
N SER A 258 -6.77 -4.82 -3.99
CA SER A 258 -7.86 -5.74 -4.33
C SER A 258 -7.81 -6.22 -5.79
N ASP A 259 -6.65 -6.16 -6.42
CA ASP A 259 -6.51 -6.53 -7.83
C ASP A 259 -6.73 -8.04 -8.00
N PRO A 260 -7.65 -8.46 -8.88
CA PRO A 260 -7.94 -9.89 -9.06
C PRO A 260 -6.90 -10.61 -9.91
N LEU A 261 -6.10 -9.88 -10.69
CA LEU A 261 -5.20 -10.43 -11.71
C LEU A 261 -3.81 -9.80 -11.62
N GLY A 262 -2.80 -10.62 -11.89
CA GLY A 262 -1.43 -10.13 -12.13
C GLY A 262 -1.18 -9.83 -13.61
N ASN A 263 0.00 -9.30 -13.91
CA ASN A 263 0.44 -9.04 -15.29
C ASN A 263 0.86 -10.32 -16.02
N PHE A 264 -0.12 -11.15 -16.38
CA PHE A 264 0.08 -12.31 -17.23
C PHE A 264 -0.31 -11.95 -18.66
N LYS A 265 0.63 -12.05 -19.60
CA LYS A 265 0.35 -11.96 -21.05
C LYS A 265 0.53 -13.33 -21.66
N PRO A 266 -0.36 -13.77 -22.57
CA PRO A 266 -0.12 -14.99 -23.32
C PRO A 266 1.18 -14.85 -24.11
N GLU A 267 1.97 -15.93 -24.18
CA GLU A 267 3.03 -16.02 -25.18
C GLU A 267 2.39 -15.84 -26.56
N ARG A 268 2.92 -14.91 -27.34
CA ARG A 268 2.52 -14.66 -28.73
C ARG A 268 3.68 -14.98 -29.64
#